data_AF-F6FX06-F1
#
_entry.id   AF-F6FX06-F1
#
_cell.length_a   1.000
_cell.length_b   1.000
_cell.length_c   1.000
_cell.angle_alpha   90.00
_cell.angle_beta   90.00
_cell.angle_gamma   90.00
#
_symmetry.space_group_name_H-M   'P 1'
#
loop_
_entity.id
_entity.type
_entity.pdbx_description
1 polymer ?
#
loop_
_entity_poly.entity_id
_entity_poly.type
_entity_poly.pdbx_seq_one_letter_code
_entity_poly.pdbx_strand_id
1 'polypeptide(L)'
;MMKIVVSNIVSLDGFVAGPHDDVLDLPMDQAFDAYNLERITAADTVLVGVASYRMFSYLKASRDGEAVVFGSPTTWQALLAGGSSTSCTSWWVR
;
A
#
# COMPACT_ATOMS: atom_id res chain seq x y z
N MET A 1 -12.56 -18.69 -6.50
CA MET A 1 -12.86 -17.31 -6.94
C MET A 1 -11.72 -16.43 -6.44
N MET A 2 -11.14 -15.58 -7.29
CA MET A 2 -10.03 -14.70 -6.87
C MET A 2 -10.56 -13.61 -5.94
N LYS A 3 -9.96 -13.47 -4.75
CA LYS A 3 -10.28 -12.41 -3.80
C LYS A 3 -9.27 -11.27 -3.97
N ILE A 4 -9.77 -10.04 -4.15
CA ILE A 4 -8.92 -8.85 -4.18
C ILE A 4 -8.94 -8.23 -2.79
N VAL A 5 -7.75 -8.02 -2.21
CA VAL A 5 -7.59 -7.32 -0.93
C VAL A 5 -6.84 -6.03 -1.18
N VAL A 6 -7.43 -4.91 -0.76
CA VAL A 6 -6.77 -3.61 -0.76
C VAL A 6 -6.34 -3.31 0.67
N SER A 7 -5.04 -3.13 0.88
CA SER A 7 -4.44 -2.68 2.14
C SER A 7 -3.72 -1.37 1.85
N ASN A 8 -4.18 -0.27 2.45
CA ASN A 8 -3.61 1.05 2.25
C ASN A 8 -3.47 1.83 3.56
N ILE A 9 -2.47 2.70 3.61
CA ILE A 9 -2.33 3.74 4.63
C ILE A 9 -2.97 5.02 4.12
N VAL A 10 -3.76 5.67 4.98
CA VAL A 10 -4.45 6.93 4.66
C VAL A 10 -4.44 7.79 5.91
N SER A 11 -4.11 9.06 5.77
CA SER A 11 -4.32 10.04 6.85
C SER A 11 -5.81 10.19 7.17
N LEU A 12 -6.12 10.67 8.38
CA LEU A 12 -7.51 10.87 8.83
C LEU A 12 -8.32 11.80 7.91
N ASP A 13 -7.66 12.77 7.28
CA ASP A 13 -8.23 13.71 6.32
C ASP A 13 -8.23 13.19 4.86
N GLY A 14 -7.83 11.94 4.64
CA GLY A 14 -8.04 11.22 3.39
C GLY A 14 -6.87 11.27 2.40
N PHE A 15 -5.71 11.77 2.80
CA PHE A 15 -4.50 11.77 1.97
C PHE A 15 -3.73 10.46 2.05
N VAL A 16 -3.17 10.07 0.91
CA VAL A 16 -2.43 8.82 0.67
C VAL A 16 -0.92 9.04 0.55
N ALA A 17 -0.48 10.29 0.72
CA ALA A 17 0.90 10.75 0.80
C ALA A 17 0.94 11.99 1.71
N GLY A 18 2.10 12.28 2.30
CA GLY A 18 2.28 13.50 3.08
C GLY A 18 2.66 14.72 2.22
N PRO A 19 3.08 15.82 2.86
CA PRO A 19 3.29 17.12 2.20
C PRO A 19 4.30 17.13 1.04
N HIS A 20 5.22 16.17 0.98
CA HIS A 20 6.23 16.07 -0.08
C HIS A 20 5.83 15.11 -1.22
N ASP A 21 4.57 14.68 -1.27
CA ASP A 21 4.11 13.60 -2.17
C ASP A 21 4.85 12.27 -1.88
N ASP A 22 5.29 12.10 -0.63
CA ASP A 22 5.97 10.89 -0.15
C ASP A 22 5.05 10.11 0.80
N VAL A 23 4.90 8.81 0.57
CA VAL A 23 4.14 7.92 1.45
C VAL A 23 4.88 7.71 2.80
N LEU A 24 6.20 7.90 2.82
CA LEU A 24 7.02 7.81 4.03
C LEU A 24 6.81 8.99 4.99
N ASP A 25 6.13 10.04 4.55
CA ASP A 25 5.68 11.13 5.43
C ASP A 25 4.47 10.72 6.29
N LEU A 26 3.80 9.59 5.98
CA LEU A 26 2.68 9.07 6.78
C LEU A 26 3.20 8.21 7.95
N PRO A 27 2.56 8.25 9.14
CA PRO A 27 2.97 7.43 10.28
C PRO A 27 2.75 5.93 10.05
N MET A 28 3.75 5.25 9.49
CA MET A 28 3.77 3.78 9.39
C MET A 28 4.26 3.18 10.70
N ASP A 29 3.38 2.52 11.44
CA ASP A 29 3.73 1.83 12.68
C ASP A 29 3.92 0.32 12.48
N GLN A 30 4.40 -0.34 13.53
CA GLN A 30 4.68 -1.78 13.49
C GLN A 30 3.41 -2.63 13.27
N ALA A 31 2.23 -2.15 13.67
CA ALA A 31 0.98 -2.88 13.47
C ALA A 31 0.58 -2.87 11.99
N PHE A 32 0.75 -1.72 11.32
CA PHE A 32 0.60 -1.60 9.88
C PHE A 32 1.55 -2.55 9.14
N ASP A 33 2.84 -2.57 9.51
CA ASP A 33 3.84 -3.44 8.89
C ASP A 33 3.49 -4.92 9.05
N ALA A 34 3.15 -5.35 10.27
CA ALA A 34 2.80 -6.73 10.58
C ALA A 34 1.58 -7.21 9.77
N TYR A 35 0.55 -6.37 9.66
CA TYR A 35 -0.64 -6.71 8.86
C TYR A 35 -0.31 -6.84 7.38
N ASN A 36 0.47 -5.90 6.82
CA ASN A 36 0.82 -5.97 5.41
C ASN A 36 1.72 -7.17 5.08
N LEU A 37 2.65 -7.50 5.97
CA LEU A 37 3.44 -8.73 5.86
C LEU A 37 2.52 -9.96 5.80
N GLU A 38 1.55 -10.06 6.71
CA GLU A 38 0.57 -11.16 6.72
C GLU A 38 -0.22 -11.24 5.40
N ARG A 39 -0.62 -10.09 4.83
CA ARG A 39 -1.37 -10.03 3.56
C ARG A 39 -0.51 -10.43 2.36
N ILE A 40 0.74 -9.98 2.31
CA ILE A 40 1.66 -10.29 1.21
C ILE A 40 2.06 -11.76 1.25
N THR A 41 2.37 -12.31 2.43
CA THR A 41 2.69 -13.73 2.58
C THR A 41 1.52 -14.64 2.18
N ALA A 42 0.28 -14.21 2.43
CA ALA A 42 -0.92 -14.97 2.06
C ALA A 42 -1.34 -14.82 0.58
N ALA A 43 -0.80 -13.85 -0.16
CA ALA A 43 -1.23 -13.56 -1.52
C ALA A 43 -0.40 -14.32 -2.57
N ASP A 44 -1.08 -14.97 -3.51
CA ASP A 44 -0.42 -15.58 -4.67
C ASP A 44 0.12 -14.54 -5.67
N THR A 45 -0.40 -13.30 -5.61
CA THR A 45 -0.04 -12.21 -6.53
C THR A 45 -0.15 -10.86 -5.84
N VAL A 46 0.89 -10.03 -5.97
CA VAL A 46 0.92 -8.64 -5.47
C VAL A 46 0.81 -7.67 -6.65
N LEU A 47 -0.19 -6.78 -6.61
CA LEU A 47 -0.37 -5.72 -7.60
C LEU A 47 0.17 -4.40 -7.04
N VAL A 48 1.09 -3.78 -7.77
CA VAL A 48 1.65 -2.47 -7.41
C VAL A 48 1.58 -1.51 -8.59
N GLY A 49 1.34 -0.23 -8.31
CA GLY A 49 1.39 0.81 -9.34
C GLY A 49 2.83 1.17 -9.75
N VAL A 50 2.98 1.70 -10.96
CA VAL A 50 4.30 2.00 -11.55
C VAL A 50 5.11 3.03 -10.75
N ALA A 51 4.45 4.05 -10.20
CA ALA A 51 5.11 5.08 -9.39
C ALA A 51 5.70 4.48 -8.10
N SER A 52 4.87 3.70 -7.39
CA SER A 52 5.30 2.96 -6.20
C SER A 52 6.43 1.98 -6.53
N TYR A 53 6.33 1.20 -7.62
CA TYR A 53 7.40 0.29 -8.05
C TYR A 53 8.74 1.01 -8.27
N ARG A 54 8.72 2.19 -8.93
CA ARG A 54 9.93 2.99 -9.17
C ARG A 54 10.53 3.51 -7.87
N MET A 55 9.70 4.02 -6.96
CA MET A 55 10.14 4.48 -5.64
C MET A 55 10.85 3.36 -4.87
N PHE A 56 10.27 2.16 -4.81
CA PHE A 56 10.88 1.03 -4.10
C PHE A 56 12.16 0.52 -4.77
N SER A 57 12.22 0.57 -6.10
CA SER A 57 13.44 0.22 -6.84
C SER A 57 14.60 1.16 -6.48
N TYR A 58 14.32 2.45 -6.26
CA TYR A 58 15.30 3.41 -5.77
C TYR A 58 15.71 3.15 -4.31
N LEU A 59 14.74 2.85 -3.43
CA LEU A 59 15.03 2.49 -2.03
C LEU A 59 15.94 1.27 -1.94
N LYS A 60 15.66 0.20 -2.69
CA LYS A 60 16.51 -0.99 -2.76
C LYS A 60 17.93 -0.68 -3.24
N ALA A 61 18.09 0.30 -4.12
CA ALA A 61 19.40 0.71 -4.62
C ALA A 61 20.16 1.63 -3.65
N SER A 62 19.48 2.25 -2.68
CA SER A 62 20.03 3.31 -1.83
C SER A 62 20.06 2.98 -0.33
N ARG A 63 19.47 1.85 0.09
CA ARG A 63 19.35 1.43 1.50
C ARG A 63 19.45 -0.09 1.65
N ASP A 64 20.02 -0.54 2.76
CA ASP A 64 19.96 -1.94 3.22
C ASP A 64 18.67 -2.19 4.01
N GLY A 65 18.09 -3.39 3.88
CA GLY A 65 16.91 -3.82 4.66
C GLY A 65 15.82 -4.49 3.83
N GLU A 66 14.68 -4.74 4.48
CA GLU A 66 13.47 -5.29 3.86
C GLU A 66 12.49 -4.15 3.52
N ALA A 67 11.87 -4.22 2.32
CA ALA A 67 10.89 -3.24 1.87
C ALA A 67 9.56 -3.93 1.56
N VAL A 68 8.49 -3.44 2.18
CA VAL A 68 7.10 -3.88 1.95
C VAL A 68 6.43 -2.91 0.98
N VAL A 69 5.66 -3.43 0.02
CA VAL A 69 5.21 -2.70 -1.18
C VAL A 69 3.70 -2.44 -1.14
N PHE A 70 3.30 -1.17 -1.26
CA PHE A 70 1.89 -0.73 -1.17
C PHE A 70 1.31 -0.29 -2.53
N GLY A 71 -0.01 -0.48 -2.67
CA GLY A 71 -0.74 -0.21 -3.91
C GLY A 71 -0.97 1.27 -4.20
N SER A 72 -0.93 1.63 -5.49
CA SER A 72 -1.20 2.99 -5.97
C SER A 72 -2.67 3.39 -5.76
N PRO A 73 -2.96 4.63 -5.33
CA PRO A 73 -4.30 5.22 -5.25
C PRO A 73 -5.15 4.95 -6.47
N THR A 74 -4.57 5.16 -7.65
CA THR A 74 -5.26 4.98 -8.93
C THR A 74 -5.59 3.52 -9.23
N THR A 75 -4.75 2.59 -8.77
CA THR A 75 -4.95 1.15 -9.00
C THR A 75 -6.08 0.62 -8.14
N TRP A 76 -6.07 0.88 -6.84
CA TRP A 76 -7.10 0.32 -5.97
C TRP A 76 -8.44 1.05 -6.07
N GLN A 77 -8.47 2.36 -6.36
CA GLN A 77 -9.73 3.08 -6.63
C GLN A 77 -10.46 2.49 -7.84
N ALA A 78 -9.73 2.17 -8.91
CA ALA A 78 -10.30 1.53 -10.10
C ALA A 78 -10.85 0.13 -9.78
N LEU A 79 -10.14 -0.66 -8.97
CA LEU A 79 -10.58 -2.00 -8.56
C LEU A 79 -11.85 -1.96 -7.69
N LEU A 80 -11.96 -0.98 -6.78
CA LEU A 80 -13.16 -0.76 -5.97
C LEU A 80 -14.35 -0.34 -6.83
N ALA A 81 -14.15 0.56 -7.80
CA ALA A 81 -15.20 1.02 -8.71
C ALA A 81 -15.75 -0.11 -9.62
N GLY A 82 -14.92 -1.12 -9.92
CA GLY A 82 -15.29 -2.24 -10.80
C GLY A 82 -16.16 -3.33 -10.17
N GLY A 83 -16.57 -3.20 -8.89
CA GLY A 83 -17.52 -4.14 -8.26
C GLY A 83 -16.98 -5.55 -8.01
N SER A 84 -15.65 -5.75 -8.10
CA SER A 84 -15.01 -7.01 -7.71
C SER A 84 -15.25 -7.24 -6.22
N SER A 85 -15.42 -8.50 -5.78
CA SER A 85 -15.46 -8.86 -4.36
C SER A 85 -14.14 -8.46 -3.69
N THR A 86 -14.11 -7.21 -3.21
CA THR A 86 -12.93 -6.51 -2.74
C THR A 86 -13.13 -6.19 -1.27
N SER A 87 -12.24 -6.67 -0.42
CA SER A 87 -12.18 -6.19 0.96
C SER A 87 -11.15 -5.07 1.05
N CYS A 88 -11.56 -3.90 1.55
CA CYS A 88 -10.68 -2.75 1.76
C CYS A 88 -10.40 -2.60 3.26
N THR A 89 -9.11 -2.54 3.63
CA THR A 89 -8.67 -2.19 4.97
C THR A 89 -7.83 -0.92 4.86
N SER A 90 -8.38 0.19 5.34
CA SER A 90 -7.67 1.46 5.41
C SER A 90 -7.16 1.69 6.83
N TRP A 91 -5.87 1.96 6.93
CA TRP A 91 -5.19 2.29 8.18
C TRP A 91 -5.16 3.81 8.33
N TRP A 92 -5.97 4.30 9.26
CA TRP A 92 -6.09 5.72 9.56
C TRP A 92 -4.97 6.16 10.49
N VAL A 93 -4.10 7.01 9.97
CA VAL A 93 -2.96 7.56 10.72
C VAL A 93 -3.16 9.05 10.97
N ARG A 94 -2.73 9.52 12.15
CA ARG A 94 -2.94 10.90 12.60
C ARG A 94 -1.93 11.86 11.99
#